data_AF-A0A498LR52-F1
#
_entry.id   AF-A0A498LR52-F1
#
_cell.length_a   1.000
_cell.length_b   1.000
_cell.length_c   1.000
_cell.angle_alpha   90.00
_cell.angle_beta   90.00
_cell.angle_gamma   90.00
#
_symmetry.space_group_name_H-M   'P 1'
#
loop_
_entity.id
_entity.type
_entity.pdbx_description
1 polymer ?
#
loop_
_entity_poly.entity_id
_entity_poly.type
_entity_poly.pdbx_seq_one_letter_code
_entity_poly.pdbx_strand_id
1 'polypeptide(L)'
;MCFAAPEQNLMYVHQASQGWQMYFGFSLAVQLVSCALAFYWSRRGWANHPICRALGAHALPQSSWRAVASSINTEFRRIDKFASGCPSARVIVTDTWVMKVSTYSLHVALHQDCHLTVTDSRQHSLSPELNAPVQILTITVASINPRVQPFDIRLKSTEYVELQEKLHAPIRNAANVVIHLTMSELFLETFKTYVRMNAVYECPSGQELEPCIGCMQASASVKLLRLCQADGEGECQQCYCRPMWCLTCMGKWFASRQDQQQPETWLSSRVPCPTCRAKFCILDVCSVE
;
A
#
# COMPACT_ATOMS: atom_id res chain seq x y z
N MET A 1 9.44 37.37 -12.71
CA MET A 1 10.91 37.54 -12.56
C MET A 1 11.50 38.64 -13.46
N CYS A 2 10.72 39.63 -13.91
CA CYS A 2 11.20 40.64 -14.89
C CYS A 2 11.57 42.00 -14.30
N PHE A 3 11.54 42.16 -12.97
CA PHE A 3 11.92 43.41 -12.28
C PHE A 3 13.35 43.39 -11.72
N ALA A 4 14.05 42.25 -11.76
CA ALA A 4 15.32 42.07 -11.07
C ALA A 4 16.57 42.46 -11.89
N ALA A 5 16.44 42.74 -13.21
CA ALA A 5 17.56 43.09 -14.08
C ALA A 5 17.14 44.04 -15.22
N PRO A 6 16.99 45.35 -14.96
CA PRO A 6 16.60 46.34 -15.96
C PRO A 6 17.66 46.52 -17.07
N GLU A 7 18.92 46.21 -16.79
CA GLU A 7 20.05 46.34 -17.73
C GLU A 7 19.97 45.40 -18.95
N GLN A 8 19.18 44.32 -18.88
CA GLN A 8 19.13 43.29 -19.93
C GLN A 8 18.04 43.51 -20.98
N ASN A 9 17.31 44.64 -20.96
CA ASN A 9 16.27 44.99 -21.94
C ASN A 9 15.32 43.83 -22.32
N LEU A 10 14.97 42.98 -21.34
CA LEU A 10 14.20 41.74 -21.53
C LEU A 10 12.76 41.97 -22.01
N MET A 11 12.29 43.23 -22.07
CA MET A 11 10.99 43.62 -22.64
C MET A 11 11.02 43.72 -24.17
N TYR A 12 12.18 43.95 -24.78
CA TYR A 12 12.33 44.00 -26.24
C TYR A 12 12.83 42.65 -26.73
N VAL A 13 11.89 41.75 -27.06
CA VAL A 13 12.17 40.37 -27.50
C VAL A 13 13.21 40.31 -28.63
N HIS A 14 13.26 41.33 -29.51
CA HIS A 14 14.23 41.42 -30.60
C HIS A 14 15.67 41.77 -30.17
N GLN A 15 15.88 42.36 -28.99
CA GLN A 15 17.20 42.73 -28.45
C GLN A 15 17.71 41.75 -27.39
N ALA A 16 16.87 40.80 -26.96
CA ALA A 16 17.24 39.78 -25.97
C ALA A 16 18.21 38.73 -26.56
N SER A 17 18.98 38.06 -25.69
CA SER A 17 19.90 37.00 -26.10
C SER A 17 19.15 35.81 -26.75
N GLN A 18 19.82 35.07 -27.64
CA GLN A 18 19.22 33.93 -28.35
C GLN A 18 18.57 32.91 -27.41
N GLY A 19 19.15 32.65 -26.24
CA GLY A 19 18.57 31.76 -25.24
C GLY A 19 17.23 32.25 -24.69
N TRP A 20 17.10 33.56 -24.41
CA TRP A 20 15.85 34.17 -23.96
C TRP A 20 14.78 34.20 -25.04
N GLN A 21 15.16 34.43 -26.30
CA GLN A 21 14.25 34.36 -27.45
C GLN A 21 13.70 32.95 -27.64
N MET A 22 14.54 31.91 -27.54
CA MET A 22 14.09 30.52 -27.61
C MET A 22 13.17 30.15 -26.43
N TYR A 23 13.50 30.57 -25.22
CA TYR A 23 12.64 30.33 -24.04
C TYR A 23 11.26 30.99 -24.20
N PHE A 24 11.22 32.27 -24.60
CA PHE A 24 9.97 32.98 -24.80
C PHE A 24 9.15 32.39 -25.94
N GLY A 25 9.80 32.05 -27.07
CA GLY A 25 9.16 31.37 -28.19
C GLY A 25 8.56 30.02 -27.80
N PHE A 26 9.30 29.21 -27.05
CA PHE A 26 8.81 27.92 -26.55
C PHE A 26 7.64 28.08 -25.57
N SER A 27 7.75 29.02 -24.62
CA SER A 27 6.68 29.31 -23.65
C SER A 27 5.39 29.77 -24.36
N LEU A 28 5.52 30.68 -25.33
CA LEU A 28 4.39 31.15 -26.14
C LEU A 28 3.80 30.01 -26.98
N ALA A 29 4.64 29.17 -27.60
CA ALA A 29 4.17 28.02 -28.37
C ALA A 29 3.38 27.03 -27.48
N VAL A 30 3.87 26.70 -26.28
CA VAL A 30 3.16 25.85 -25.33
C VAL A 30 1.81 26.45 -24.94
N GLN A 31 1.75 27.77 -24.71
CA GLN A 31 0.50 28.46 -24.39
C GLN A 31 -0.49 28.44 -25.57
N LEU A 32 0.00 28.71 -26.79
CA LEU A 32 -0.82 28.68 -28.00
C LEU A 32 -1.36 27.27 -28.30
N VAL A 33 -0.53 26.24 -28.14
CA VAL A 33 -0.96 24.84 -28.28
C VAL A 33 -2.00 24.48 -27.24
N SER A 34 -1.84 24.90 -25.99
CA SER A 34 -2.81 24.65 -24.92
C SER A 34 -4.16 25.32 -25.22
N CYS A 35 -4.15 26.58 -25.68
CA CYS A 35 -5.35 27.29 -26.12
C CYS A 35 -6.00 26.62 -27.33
N ALA A 36 -5.21 26.19 -28.30
CA ALA A 36 -5.71 25.49 -29.49
C ALA A 36 -6.36 24.14 -29.13
N LEU A 37 -5.76 23.37 -28.21
CA LEU A 37 -6.32 22.12 -27.70
C LEU A 37 -7.63 22.37 -26.94
N ALA A 38 -7.66 23.37 -26.04
CA ALA A 38 -8.87 23.72 -25.30
C ALA A 38 -10.00 24.15 -26.25
N PHE A 39 -9.69 24.93 -27.29
CA PHE A 39 -10.65 25.33 -28.31
C PHE A 39 -11.11 24.16 -29.18
N TYR A 40 -10.19 23.25 -29.54
CA TYR A 40 -10.53 22.03 -30.26
C TYR A 40 -11.48 21.13 -29.45
N TRP A 41 -11.24 20.99 -28.14
CA TRP A 41 -12.11 20.23 -27.26
C TRP A 41 -13.48 20.91 -27.06
N SER A 42 -13.52 22.24 -26.92
CA SER A 42 -14.77 22.97 -26.70
C SER A 42 -15.72 22.90 -27.91
N ARG A 43 -15.20 22.88 -29.14
CA ARG A 43 -15.99 22.82 -30.39
C ARG A 43 -16.97 21.66 -30.49
N ARG A 44 -16.70 20.52 -29.85
CA ARG A 44 -17.61 19.35 -29.83
C ARG A 44 -18.12 19.05 -28.43
N GLY A 45 -18.33 20.09 -27.62
CA GLY A 45 -18.83 19.96 -26.26
C GLY A 45 -17.99 18.99 -25.43
N TRP A 46 -16.65 19.06 -25.57
CA TRP A 46 -15.65 18.26 -24.87
C TRP A 46 -15.59 16.77 -25.23
N ALA A 47 -16.35 16.28 -26.20
CA ALA A 47 -16.35 14.86 -26.58
C ALA A 47 -14.96 14.31 -27.00
N ASN A 48 -14.07 15.18 -27.48
CA ASN A 48 -12.70 14.82 -27.86
C ASN A 48 -11.71 14.81 -26.69
N HIS A 49 -12.12 15.27 -25.51
CA HIS A 49 -11.29 15.26 -24.32
C HIS A 49 -10.99 13.80 -23.90
N PRO A 50 -9.76 13.46 -23.47
CA PRO A 50 -9.39 12.09 -23.11
C PRO A 50 -10.34 11.45 -22.07
N ILE A 51 -10.72 12.22 -21.04
CA ILE A 51 -11.66 11.75 -20.01
C ILE A 51 -13.05 11.47 -20.61
N CYS A 52 -13.57 12.37 -21.45
CA CYS A 52 -14.87 12.18 -22.09
C CYS A 52 -14.86 10.98 -23.04
N ARG A 53 -13.74 10.71 -23.70
CA ARG A 53 -13.55 9.49 -24.51
C ARG A 53 -13.52 8.22 -23.66
N ALA A 54 -12.83 8.24 -22.53
CA ALA A 54 -12.81 7.12 -21.58
C ALA A 54 -14.22 6.82 -21.03
N LEU A 55 -14.97 7.85 -20.65
CA LEU A 55 -16.37 7.71 -20.22
C LEU A 55 -17.29 7.27 -21.36
N GLY A 56 -17.04 7.75 -22.57
CA GLY A 56 -17.78 7.37 -23.77
C GLY A 56 -17.64 5.90 -24.14
N ALA A 57 -16.56 5.22 -23.71
CA ALA A 57 -16.40 3.78 -23.90
C ALA A 57 -17.47 2.95 -23.16
N HIS A 58 -18.05 3.51 -22.09
CA HIS A 58 -19.08 2.91 -21.24
C HIS A 58 -20.50 3.41 -21.57
N ALA A 59 -20.62 4.35 -22.51
CA ALA A 59 -21.92 4.88 -22.89
C ALA A 59 -22.68 3.88 -23.78
N LEU A 60 -23.95 3.63 -23.45
CA LEU A 60 -24.88 2.91 -24.31
C LEU A 60 -25.06 3.63 -25.66
N PRO A 61 -25.43 2.94 -26.76
CA PRO A 61 -25.54 3.52 -28.09
C PRO A 61 -26.45 4.76 -28.21
N GLN A 62 -27.44 4.88 -27.32
CA GLN A 62 -28.40 5.99 -27.27
C GLN A 62 -28.04 7.06 -26.22
N SER A 63 -26.96 6.85 -25.46
CA SER A 63 -26.56 7.71 -24.34
C SER A 63 -25.24 8.42 -24.64
N SER A 64 -25.09 9.64 -24.11
CA SER A 64 -23.83 10.37 -24.21
C SER A 64 -22.94 10.11 -22.99
N TRP A 65 -21.63 10.37 -23.12
CA TRP A 65 -20.66 10.31 -22.01
C TRP A 65 -21.10 11.14 -20.78
N ARG A 66 -21.97 12.14 -20.97
CA ARG A 66 -22.52 12.96 -19.88
C ARG A 66 -23.45 12.17 -18.96
N ALA A 67 -24.20 11.21 -19.50
CA ALA A 67 -25.08 10.35 -18.70
C ALA A 67 -24.24 9.47 -17.76
N VAL A 68 -23.16 8.89 -18.29
CA VAL A 68 -22.16 8.14 -17.51
C VAL A 68 -21.54 9.02 -16.43
N ALA A 69 -21.09 10.23 -16.79
CA ALA A 69 -20.56 11.19 -15.82
C ALA A 69 -21.55 11.54 -14.70
N SER A 70 -22.84 11.71 -15.05
CA SER A 70 -23.90 12.00 -14.08
C SER A 70 -24.17 10.83 -13.14
N SER A 71 -24.16 9.59 -13.64
CA SER A 71 -24.28 8.38 -12.82
C SER A 71 -23.10 8.29 -11.83
N ILE A 72 -21.87 8.43 -12.33
CA ILE A 72 -20.67 8.42 -11.49
C ILE A 72 -20.75 9.52 -10.41
N ASN A 73 -21.12 10.75 -10.78
CA ASN A 73 -21.21 11.85 -9.82
C ASN A 73 -22.30 11.64 -8.76
N THR A 74 -23.39 10.99 -9.13
CA THR A 74 -24.49 10.66 -8.19
C THR A 74 -24.04 9.60 -7.19
N GLU A 75 -23.38 8.54 -7.67
CA GLU A 75 -22.83 7.48 -6.80
C GLU A 75 -21.66 7.98 -5.95
N PHE A 76 -20.78 8.81 -6.51
CA PHE A 76 -19.66 9.37 -5.77
C PHE A 76 -20.09 10.25 -4.60
N ARG A 77 -21.30 10.82 -4.63
CA ARG A 77 -21.83 11.60 -3.50
C ARG A 77 -22.36 10.74 -2.36
N ARG A 78 -22.56 9.44 -2.58
CA ARG A 78 -23.01 8.53 -1.53
C ARG A 78 -21.89 8.28 -0.52
N ILE A 79 -22.31 7.87 0.69
CA ILE A 79 -21.41 7.66 1.84
C ILE A 79 -20.73 6.30 1.74
N ASP A 80 -21.40 5.32 1.14
CA ASP A 80 -21.02 3.92 1.06
C ASP A 80 -19.96 3.62 -0.02
N LYS A 81 -19.13 4.60 -0.39
CA LYS A 81 -18.03 4.40 -1.34
C LYS A 81 -16.76 3.95 -0.62
N PHE A 82 -16.08 2.97 -1.18
CA PHE A 82 -14.73 2.63 -0.75
C PHE A 82 -13.74 3.61 -1.40
N ALA A 83 -12.83 4.16 -0.61
CA ALA A 83 -11.80 5.07 -1.11
C ALA A 83 -10.47 4.79 -0.40
N SER A 84 -9.42 4.54 -1.18
CA SER A 84 -8.07 4.25 -0.68
C SER A 84 -7.02 5.06 -1.44
N GLY A 85 -5.88 5.31 -0.79
CA GLY A 85 -4.71 5.97 -1.39
C GLY A 85 -4.59 7.47 -1.12
N CYS A 86 -3.42 8.01 -1.48
CA CYS A 86 -3.10 9.43 -1.31
C CYS A 86 -3.98 10.31 -2.21
N PRO A 87 -4.21 11.59 -1.86
CA PRO A 87 -5.02 12.52 -2.67
C PRO A 87 -4.63 12.58 -4.15
N SER A 88 -3.35 12.42 -4.48
CA SER A 88 -2.82 12.47 -5.85
C SER A 88 -3.01 11.18 -6.65
N ALA A 89 -3.34 10.06 -5.98
CA ALA A 89 -3.54 8.75 -6.58
C ALA A 89 -4.53 7.94 -5.73
N ARG A 90 -5.83 8.16 -5.98
CA ARG A 90 -6.93 7.53 -5.25
C ARG A 90 -7.56 6.41 -6.05
N VAL A 91 -7.89 5.34 -5.36
CA VAL A 91 -8.75 4.26 -5.84
C VAL A 91 -10.11 4.46 -5.20
N ILE A 92 -11.16 4.54 -6.00
CA ILE A 92 -12.53 4.72 -5.53
C ILE A 92 -13.39 3.62 -6.14
N VAL A 93 -14.14 2.92 -5.30
CA VAL A 93 -15.09 1.89 -5.72
C VAL A 93 -16.48 2.27 -5.22
N THR A 94 -17.41 2.42 -6.16
CA THR A 94 -18.84 2.61 -5.91
C THR A 94 -19.59 1.31 -6.22
N ASP A 95 -20.92 1.33 -6.11
CA ASP A 95 -21.77 0.18 -6.40
C ASP A 95 -21.59 -0.34 -7.83
N THR A 96 -21.38 0.55 -8.80
CA THR A 96 -21.29 0.18 -10.21
C THR A 96 -19.94 0.49 -10.86
N TRP A 97 -19.10 1.33 -10.25
CA TRP A 97 -17.87 1.83 -10.86
C TRP A 97 -16.62 1.50 -10.03
N VAL A 98 -15.59 1.03 -10.72
CA VAL A 98 -14.22 0.94 -10.21
C VAL A 98 -13.40 2.03 -10.88
N MET A 99 -12.83 2.94 -10.08
CA MET A 99 -12.14 4.11 -10.58
C MET A 99 -10.75 4.26 -9.98
N LYS A 100 -9.80 4.66 -10.82
CA LYS A 100 -8.48 5.13 -10.41
C LYS A 100 -8.33 6.58 -10.84
N VAL A 101 -8.21 7.46 -9.86
CA VAL A 101 -8.04 8.90 -10.05
C VAL A 101 -6.60 9.25 -9.74
N SER A 102 -5.88 9.76 -10.74
CA SER A 102 -4.54 10.33 -10.58
C SER A 102 -4.57 11.83 -10.89
N THR A 103 -3.48 12.56 -10.63
CA THR A 103 -3.40 14.01 -10.88
C THR A 103 -3.81 14.42 -12.30
N TYR A 104 -3.52 13.59 -13.30
CA TYR A 104 -3.74 13.90 -14.72
C TYR A 104 -4.53 12.86 -15.50
N SER A 105 -4.91 11.75 -14.86
CA SER A 105 -5.63 10.67 -15.54
C SER A 105 -6.77 10.12 -14.69
N LEU A 106 -7.85 9.76 -15.38
CA LEU A 106 -8.99 9.09 -14.80
C LEU A 106 -9.20 7.78 -15.56
N HIS A 107 -9.06 6.67 -14.85
CA HIS A 107 -9.41 5.34 -15.36
C HIS A 107 -10.69 4.90 -14.69
N VAL A 108 -11.63 4.41 -15.49
CA VAL A 108 -12.96 4.00 -15.04
C VAL A 108 -13.29 2.68 -15.71
N ALA A 109 -13.82 1.74 -14.94
CA ALA A 109 -14.38 0.52 -15.47
C ALA A 109 -15.66 0.13 -14.70
N LEU A 110 -16.57 -0.54 -15.40
CA LEU A 110 -17.82 -1.03 -14.84
C LEU A 110 -17.56 -2.27 -13.99
N HIS A 111 -18.06 -2.25 -12.74
CA HIS A 111 -17.87 -3.34 -11.79
C HIS A 111 -18.29 -4.70 -12.36
N GLN A 112 -19.47 -4.77 -13.00
CA GLN A 112 -20.00 -5.99 -13.64
C GLN A 112 -19.15 -6.52 -14.82
N ASP A 113 -18.40 -5.64 -15.49
CA ASP A 113 -17.60 -5.97 -16.66
C ASP A 113 -16.10 -6.10 -16.31
N CYS A 114 -15.76 -6.12 -15.01
CA CYS A 114 -14.39 -6.15 -14.54
C CYS A 114 -13.99 -7.50 -13.94
N HIS A 115 -12.77 -7.90 -14.22
CA HIS A 115 -12.06 -8.94 -13.51
C HIS A 115 -10.90 -8.30 -12.76
N LEU A 116 -10.95 -8.38 -11.43
CA LEU A 116 -9.88 -7.95 -10.56
C LEU A 116 -8.97 -9.14 -10.26
N THR A 117 -7.68 -8.97 -10.53
CA THR A 117 -6.67 -10.00 -10.24
C THR A 117 -5.55 -9.38 -9.39
N VAL A 118 -5.26 -9.96 -8.23
CA VAL A 118 -4.08 -9.60 -7.44
C VAL A 118 -2.85 -10.13 -8.18
N THR A 119 -2.00 -9.24 -8.70
CA THR A 119 -0.86 -9.58 -9.55
C THR A 119 0.47 -9.54 -8.81
N ASP A 120 0.62 -8.61 -7.87
CA ASP A 120 1.86 -8.43 -7.10
C ASP A 120 1.55 -8.06 -5.65
N SER A 121 2.43 -8.46 -4.73
CA SER A 121 2.41 -8.01 -3.35
C SER A 121 3.80 -7.56 -2.94
N ARG A 122 3.94 -6.26 -2.63
CA ARG A 122 5.22 -5.70 -2.18
C ARG A 122 5.13 -5.37 -0.71
N GLN A 123 6.00 -5.96 0.08
CA GLN A 123 6.21 -5.56 1.46
C GLN A 123 7.17 -4.37 1.49
N HIS A 124 6.74 -3.29 2.13
CA HIS A 124 7.61 -2.16 2.43
C HIS A 124 7.93 -2.21 3.92
N SER A 125 9.20 -2.39 4.26
CA SER A 125 9.67 -2.52 5.64
C SER A 125 9.47 -1.24 6.45
N LEU A 126 9.37 -0.08 5.80
CA LEU A 126 9.23 1.23 6.45
C LEU A 126 8.35 2.16 5.60
N SER A 127 7.05 2.27 5.90
CA SER A 127 6.26 3.37 5.35
C SER A 127 6.65 4.68 6.04
N PRO A 128 6.94 5.78 5.31
CA PRO A 128 7.37 7.05 5.89
C PRO A 128 6.31 7.71 6.80
N GLU A 129 5.06 7.25 6.75
CA GLU A 129 3.98 7.75 7.61
C GLU A 129 3.76 6.91 8.88
N LEU A 130 4.19 5.64 8.91
CA LEU A 130 3.76 4.72 9.97
C LEU A 130 4.87 3.86 10.60
N ASN A 131 6.15 3.94 10.23
CA ASN A 131 7.24 3.17 10.87
C ASN A 131 6.91 1.67 11.14
N ALA A 132 6.01 1.10 10.34
CA ALA A 132 5.48 -0.25 10.48
C ALA A 132 5.60 -0.94 9.13
N PRO A 133 5.79 -2.27 9.11
CA PRO A 133 5.76 -3.02 7.87
C PRO A 133 4.36 -2.89 7.26
N VAL A 134 4.29 -2.44 6.01
CA VAL A 134 3.03 -2.34 5.26
C VAL A 134 3.17 -3.15 3.98
N GLN A 135 2.24 -4.07 3.75
CA GLN A 135 2.15 -4.78 2.48
C GLN A 135 1.20 -4.02 1.55
N ILE A 136 1.68 -3.69 0.36
CA ILE A 136 0.90 -3.06 -0.71
C ILE A 136 0.60 -4.12 -1.76
N LEU A 137 -0.68 -4.32 -2.03
CA LEU A 137 -1.18 -5.19 -3.08
C LEU A 137 -1.33 -4.39 -4.37
N THR A 138 -0.87 -4.95 -5.47
CA THR A 138 -1.16 -4.47 -6.82
C THR A 138 -2.25 -5.37 -7.40
N ILE A 139 -3.38 -4.77 -7.75
CA ILE A 139 -4.51 -5.46 -8.35
C ILE A 139 -4.73 -4.89 -9.74
N THR A 140 -4.67 -5.77 -10.74
CA THR A 140 -4.96 -5.41 -12.13
C THR A 140 -6.46 -5.49 -12.36
N VAL A 141 -7.03 -4.38 -12.81
CA VAL A 141 -8.44 -4.27 -13.21
C VAL A 141 -8.50 -4.39 -14.73
N ALA A 142 -8.96 -5.55 -15.21
CA ALA A 142 -9.18 -5.80 -16.62
C ALA A 142 -10.69 -5.76 -16.92
N SER A 143 -11.09 -5.05 -17.96
CA SER A 143 -12.49 -5.02 -18.41
C SER A 143 -12.71 -6.00 -19.57
N ILE A 144 -13.91 -6.57 -19.66
CA ILE A 144 -14.38 -7.36 -20.81
C ILE A 144 -14.45 -6.47 -22.07
N ASN A 145 -14.72 -5.17 -21.90
CA ASN A 145 -14.80 -4.24 -23.02
C ASN A 145 -13.39 -3.89 -23.53
N PRO A 146 -13.02 -4.25 -24.79
CA PRO A 146 -11.68 -4.02 -25.32
C PRO A 146 -11.36 -2.53 -25.55
N ARG A 147 -12.37 -1.65 -25.49
CA ARG A 147 -12.18 -0.19 -25.55
C ARG A 147 -11.57 0.37 -24.27
N VAL A 148 -11.63 -0.38 -23.17
CA VAL A 148 -11.15 0.03 -21.85
C VAL A 148 -9.81 -0.64 -21.61
N GLN A 149 -8.76 0.15 -21.53
CA GLN A 149 -7.42 -0.36 -21.25
C GLN A 149 -7.34 -0.86 -19.80
N PRO A 150 -6.74 -2.05 -19.55
CA PRO A 150 -6.47 -2.52 -18.20
C PRO A 150 -5.64 -1.51 -17.42
N PHE A 151 -5.89 -1.40 -16.12
CA PHE A 151 -5.13 -0.52 -15.24
C PHE A 151 -4.91 -1.16 -13.88
N ASP A 152 -3.80 -0.82 -13.25
CA ASP A 152 -3.45 -1.34 -11.93
C ASP A 152 -3.87 -0.38 -10.82
N ILE A 153 -4.53 -0.91 -9.80
CA ILE A 153 -4.82 -0.24 -8.54
C ILE A 153 -3.86 -0.76 -7.46
N ARG A 154 -3.48 0.12 -6.53
CA ARG A 154 -2.59 -0.22 -5.42
C ARG A 154 -3.28 0.15 -4.12
N LEU A 155 -3.37 -0.80 -3.19
CA LEU A 155 -3.95 -0.60 -1.86
C LEU A 155 -3.20 -1.40 -0.80
N LYS A 156 -3.40 -1.05 0.47
CA LYS A 156 -2.79 -1.77 1.59
C LYS A 156 -3.48 -3.11 1.79
N SER A 157 -2.76 -4.14 2.23
CA SER A 157 -3.37 -5.46 2.47
C SER A 157 -4.46 -5.45 3.54
N THR A 158 -4.42 -4.49 4.47
CA THR A 158 -5.45 -4.29 5.50
C THR A 158 -6.78 -3.82 4.93
N GLU A 159 -6.77 -3.07 3.84
CA GLU A 159 -7.97 -2.51 3.19
C GLU A 159 -8.56 -3.51 2.17
N TYR A 160 -7.92 -4.66 1.98
CA TYR A 160 -8.35 -5.68 1.02
C TYR A 160 -9.73 -6.26 1.37
N VAL A 161 -10.02 -6.48 2.66
CA VAL A 161 -11.31 -7.03 3.10
C VAL A 161 -12.44 -6.04 2.83
N GLU A 162 -12.25 -4.77 3.16
CA GLU A 162 -13.25 -3.71 2.87
C GLU A 162 -13.50 -3.57 1.36
N LEU A 163 -12.44 -3.66 0.54
CA LEU A 163 -12.58 -3.68 -0.91
C LEU A 163 -13.37 -4.90 -1.40
N GLN A 164 -13.05 -6.09 -0.87
CA GLN A 164 -13.74 -7.33 -1.24
C GLN A 164 -15.22 -7.29 -0.84
N GLU A 165 -15.52 -6.77 0.34
CA GLU A 165 -16.88 -6.56 0.82
C GLU A 165 -17.64 -5.60 -0.10
N LYS A 166 -17.02 -4.47 -0.49
CA LYS A 166 -17.67 -3.50 -1.38
C LYS A 166 -17.92 -4.04 -2.79
N LEU A 167 -17.01 -4.88 -3.30
CA LEU A 167 -17.14 -5.47 -4.63
C LEU A 167 -18.14 -6.62 -4.68
N HIS A 168 -18.49 -7.27 -3.56
CA HIS A 168 -19.39 -8.43 -3.52
C HIS A 168 -19.05 -9.57 -4.52
N ALA A 169 -17.85 -9.54 -5.11
CA ALA A 169 -17.40 -10.41 -6.18
C ALA A 169 -15.99 -10.92 -5.86
N PRO A 170 -15.67 -12.18 -6.22
CA PRO A 170 -14.36 -12.75 -5.90
C PRO A 170 -13.26 -12.06 -6.69
N ILE A 171 -12.24 -11.56 -5.98
CA ILE A 171 -10.99 -11.10 -6.57
C ILE A 171 -10.11 -12.32 -6.83
N ARG A 172 -9.62 -12.48 -8.05
CA ARG A 172 -8.74 -13.60 -8.41
C ARG A 172 -7.36 -13.38 -7.85
N ASN A 173 -6.74 -14.41 -7.30
CA ASN A 173 -5.35 -14.34 -6.85
C ASN A 173 -4.43 -14.93 -7.93
N ALA A 174 -3.39 -14.22 -8.34
CA ALA A 174 -2.35 -14.81 -9.18
C ALA A 174 -1.60 -15.89 -8.39
N ALA A 175 -1.13 -16.92 -9.09
CA ALA A 175 -0.31 -17.95 -8.47
C ALA A 175 0.94 -17.30 -7.84
N ASN A 176 1.21 -17.63 -6.57
CA ASN A 176 2.35 -17.15 -5.76
C ASN A 176 2.24 -15.78 -5.09
N VAL A 177 1.04 -15.17 -5.01
CA VAL A 177 0.85 -13.95 -4.21
C VAL A 177 0.24 -14.30 -2.85
N VAL A 178 1.00 -14.06 -1.78
CA VAL A 178 0.55 -14.24 -0.39
C VAL A 178 -0.03 -12.93 0.13
N ILE A 179 -1.31 -12.94 0.49
CA ILE A 179 -2.00 -11.77 1.06
C ILE A 179 -2.01 -11.90 2.58
N HIS A 180 -1.34 -10.98 3.29
CA HIS A 180 -1.44 -10.90 4.75
C HIS A 180 -2.59 -9.98 5.13
N LEU A 181 -3.68 -10.56 5.63
CA LEU A 181 -4.94 -9.86 5.86
C LEU A 181 -4.94 -9.07 7.17
N THR A 182 -4.11 -9.47 8.14
CA THR A 182 -4.05 -8.81 9.45
C THR A 182 -2.66 -8.26 9.76
N MET A 183 -2.62 -7.18 10.54
CA MET A 183 -1.36 -6.64 11.09
C MET A 183 -0.63 -7.66 11.94
N SER A 184 -1.35 -8.53 12.66
CA SER A 184 -0.75 -9.63 13.42
C SER A 184 -0.07 -10.66 12.52
N GLU A 185 -0.65 -11.04 11.38
CA GLU A 185 -0.01 -11.96 10.42
C GLU A 185 1.24 -11.35 9.78
N LEU A 186 1.17 -10.08 9.37
CA LEU A 186 2.32 -9.37 8.82
C LEU A 186 3.44 -9.23 9.86
N PHE A 187 3.07 -8.92 11.10
CA PHE A 187 4.01 -8.92 12.23
C PHE A 187 4.62 -10.31 12.44
N LEU A 188 3.84 -11.40 12.40
CA LEU A 188 4.36 -12.75 12.61
C LEU A 188 5.42 -13.14 11.58
N GLU A 189 5.21 -12.83 10.30
CA GLU A 189 6.20 -13.12 9.27
C GLU A 189 7.46 -12.25 9.41
N THR A 190 7.27 -10.96 9.73
CA THR A 190 8.37 -10.05 10.03
C THR A 190 9.16 -10.56 11.24
N PHE A 191 8.47 -10.91 12.32
CA PHE A 191 9.04 -11.47 13.54
C PHE A 191 9.85 -12.72 13.27
N LYS A 192 9.29 -13.69 12.52
CA LYS A 192 10.03 -14.91 12.13
C LYS A 192 11.30 -14.57 11.34
N THR A 193 11.24 -13.59 10.44
CA THR A 193 12.39 -13.17 9.63
C THR A 193 13.48 -12.56 10.49
N TYR A 194 13.13 -11.67 11.43
CA TYR A 194 14.09 -11.12 12.39
C TYR A 194 14.70 -12.20 13.29
N VAL A 195 13.89 -13.12 13.82
CA VAL A 195 14.38 -14.18 14.71
C VAL A 195 15.30 -15.17 13.99
N ARG A 196 15.09 -15.43 12.69
CA ARG A 196 16.02 -16.24 11.87
C ARG A 196 17.39 -15.59 11.71
N MET A 197 17.49 -14.27 11.86
CA MET A 197 18.76 -13.54 11.81
C MET A 197 19.46 -13.44 13.18
N ASN A 198 18.77 -13.80 14.26
CA ASN A 198 19.34 -13.82 15.60
C ASN A 198 20.24 -15.06 15.79
N ALA A 199 20.98 -15.09 16.91
CA ALA A 199 21.79 -16.24 17.28
C ALA A 199 20.91 -17.49 17.47
N VAL A 200 21.46 -18.64 17.08
CA VAL A 200 20.85 -19.95 17.29
C VAL A 200 21.29 -20.48 18.67
N TYR A 201 20.35 -21.05 19.40
CA TYR A 201 20.63 -21.76 20.64
C TYR A 201 20.84 -23.24 20.35
N GLU A 202 22.08 -23.71 20.50
CA GLU A 202 22.41 -25.13 20.41
C GLU A 202 21.88 -25.87 21.63
N CYS A 203 21.01 -26.85 21.39
CA CYS A 203 20.46 -27.66 22.45
C CYS A 203 21.53 -28.58 23.06
N PRO A 204 21.71 -28.64 24.40
CA PRO A 204 22.63 -29.59 25.02
C PRO A 204 22.31 -31.04 24.62
N SER A 205 23.34 -31.81 24.32
CA SER A 205 23.23 -33.19 23.81
C SER A 205 22.36 -34.05 24.75
N GLY A 206 21.21 -34.52 24.24
CA GLY A 206 20.29 -35.39 24.99
C GLY A 206 19.04 -34.70 25.57
N GLN A 207 18.84 -33.40 25.36
CA GLN A 207 17.59 -32.74 25.74
C GLN A 207 16.54 -32.88 24.62
N GLU A 208 15.53 -33.72 24.84
CA GLU A 208 14.38 -33.83 23.91
C GLU A 208 13.50 -32.58 24.00
N LEU A 209 13.14 -32.02 22.84
CA LEU A 209 12.27 -30.86 22.75
C LEU A 209 10.80 -31.30 22.85
N GLU A 210 10.16 -30.91 23.95
CA GLU A 210 8.74 -31.15 24.17
C GLU A 210 7.86 -30.41 23.14
N PRO A 211 6.62 -30.87 22.90
CA PRO A 211 5.63 -30.13 22.14
C PRO A 211 5.41 -28.73 22.69
N CYS A 212 5.21 -27.77 21.81
CA CYS A 212 4.95 -26.39 22.18
C CYS A 212 3.69 -26.28 23.05
N ILE A 213 3.79 -25.66 24.22
CA ILE A 213 2.66 -25.52 25.15
C ILE A 213 1.51 -24.64 24.64
N GLY A 214 1.77 -23.83 23.61
CA GLY A 214 0.77 -22.94 23.01
C GLY A 214 -0.12 -23.63 21.98
N CYS A 215 0.46 -24.36 21.02
CA CYS A 215 -0.30 -25.02 19.95
C CYS A 215 -0.43 -26.53 20.10
N MET A 216 0.44 -27.18 20.89
CA MET A 216 0.54 -28.64 21.04
C MET A 216 0.72 -29.42 19.71
N GLN A 217 1.10 -28.73 18.62
CA GLN A 217 1.21 -29.31 17.28
C GLN A 217 2.66 -29.38 16.76
N ALA A 218 3.49 -28.41 17.14
CA ALA A 218 4.90 -28.33 16.75
C ALA A 218 5.80 -28.50 17.97
N SER A 219 7.04 -28.92 17.79
CA SER A 219 8.04 -28.94 18.86
C SER A 219 8.37 -27.52 19.34
N ALA A 220 8.81 -27.40 20.59
CA ALA A 220 9.38 -26.17 21.10
C ALA A 220 10.66 -25.83 20.33
N SER A 221 10.71 -24.66 19.69
CA SER A 221 11.76 -24.26 18.76
C SER A 221 12.36 -22.90 19.09
N VAL A 222 12.06 -22.37 20.29
CA VAL A 222 12.47 -21.04 20.72
C VAL A 222 13.04 -21.07 22.12
N LYS A 223 14.18 -20.40 22.29
CA LYS A 223 14.80 -20.08 23.57
C LYS A 223 14.92 -18.56 23.69
N LEU A 224 14.63 -18.04 24.88
CA LEU A 224 14.88 -16.63 25.21
C LEU A 224 16.23 -16.51 25.92
N LEU A 225 17.13 -15.69 25.37
CA LEU A 225 18.46 -15.37 25.92
C LEU A 225 18.67 -13.86 25.82
N ARG A 226 19.18 -13.21 26.87
CA ARG A 226 19.46 -11.77 26.80
C ARG A 226 20.65 -11.54 25.87
N LEU A 227 20.36 -11.04 24.67
CA LEU A 227 21.36 -10.71 23.64
C LEU A 227 21.41 -9.21 23.35
N CYS A 228 20.35 -8.45 23.69
CA CYS A 228 20.36 -7.01 23.53
C CYS A 228 21.27 -6.30 24.56
N GLN A 229 21.99 -5.27 24.11
CA GLN A 229 22.90 -4.42 24.90
C GLN A 229 22.24 -3.09 25.28
N ALA A 230 21.06 -3.12 25.93
CA ALA A 230 20.41 -1.89 26.39
C ALA A 230 20.61 -1.75 27.91
N ASP A 231 21.30 -0.71 28.35
CA ASP A 231 21.44 -0.32 29.76
C ASP A 231 20.41 0.80 30.07
N GLY A 232 19.36 0.49 30.82
CA GLY A 232 18.30 1.39 31.27
C GLY A 232 17.12 0.70 32.01
N GLU A 233 16.46 1.40 32.94
CA GLU A 233 15.31 0.87 33.70
C GLU A 233 14.16 0.39 32.79
N GLY A 234 13.63 -0.83 33.03
CA GLY A 234 12.68 -1.50 32.13
C GLY A 234 13.33 -2.49 31.14
N GLU A 235 14.62 -2.72 31.33
CA GLU A 235 15.52 -3.62 30.62
C GLU A 235 15.02 -5.06 30.41
N CYS A 236 15.54 -5.68 29.36
CA CYS A 236 15.40 -7.12 29.15
C CYS A 236 16.16 -7.90 30.23
N GLN A 237 15.53 -8.96 30.72
CA GLN A 237 16.02 -9.78 31.81
C GLN A 237 16.42 -11.15 31.28
N GLN A 238 17.43 -11.77 31.90
CA GLN A 238 17.82 -13.13 31.56
C GLN A 238 16.68 -14.10 31.87
N CYS A 239 16.24 -14.84 30.85
CA CYS A 239 15.25 -15.89 31.00
C CYS A 239 15.93 -17.24 31.26
N TYR A 240 15.47 -17.97 32.29
CA TYR A 240 15.97 -19.30 32.64
C TYR A 240 14.99 -20.43 32.26
N CYS A 241 13.85 -20.11 31.63
CA CYS A 241 12.90 -21.12 31.18
C CYS A 241 13.51 -22.03 30.11
N ARG A 242 13.14 -23.32 30.12
CA ARG A 242 13.48 -24.24 29.02
C ARG A 242 12.76 -23.83 27.72
N PRO A 243 13.23 -24.26 26.54
CA PRO A 243 12.45 -24.13 25.31
C PRO A 243 11.09 -24.84 25.48
N MET A 244 10.00 -24.09 25.45
CA MET A 244 8.63 -24.62 25.62
C MET A 244 7.67 -24.10 24.53
N TRP A 245 8.13 -23.20 23.67
CA TRP A 245 7.31 -22.50 22.68
C TRP A 245 7.88 -22.68 21.28
N CYS A 246 7.02 -22.84 20.29
CA CYS A 246 7.41 -22.74 18.89
C CYS A 246 7.45 -21.27 18.46
N LEU A 247 8.15 -21.00 17.35
CA LEU A 247 8.35 -19.65 16.84
C LEU A 247 7.04 -18.90 16.57
N THR A 248 6.05 -19.59 16.00
CA THR A 248 4.74 -19.01 15.69
C THR A 248 3.97 -18.62 16.95
N CYS A 249 3.94 -19.48 17.98
CA CYS A 249 3.22 -19.18 19.22
C CYS A 249 3.91 -18.07 20.02
N MET A 250 5.25 -18.03 20.03
CA MET A 250 5.99 -16.93 20.66
C MET A 250 5.70 -15.59 19.96
N GLY A 251 5.72 -15.56 18.63
CA GLY A 251 5.37 -14.36 17.87
C GLY A 251 3.92 -13.91 18.14
N LYS A 252 2.97 -14.85 18.27
CA LYS A 252 1.55 -14.53 18.56
C LYS A 252 1.42 -13.94 19.96
N TRP A 253 2.13 -14.51 20.93
CA TRP A 253 2.21 -13.97 22.28
C TRP A 253 2.76 -12.54 22.27
N PHE A 254 3.88 -12.34 21.56
CA PHE A 254 4.53 -11.04 21.43
C PHE A 254 3.56 -9.99 20.86
N ALA A 255 2.88 -10.30 19.75
CA ALA A 255 1.88 -9.43 19.14
C ALA A 255 0.70 -9.13 20.07
N SER A 256 0.23 -10.11 20.84
CA SER A 256 -0.91 -9.95 21.76
C SER A 256 -0.66 -8.98 22.92
N ARG A 257 0.61 -8.71 23.23
CA ARG A 257 1.03 -7.81 24.31
C ARG A 257 1.29 -6.39 23.83
N GLN A 258 1.11 -6.13 22.55
CA GLN A 258 1.34 -4.82 21.95
C GLN A 258 0.12 -3.92 22.01
N ASP A 259 0.37 -2.62 21.97
CA ASP A 259 -0.68 -1.63 21.74
C ASP A 259 -1.12 -1.67 20.27
N GLN A 260 -2.37 -2.07 20.01
CA GLN A 260 -2.90 -2.10 18.65
C GLN A 260 -3.07 -0.72 18.01
N GLN A 261 -3.05 0.34 18.81
CA GLN A 261 -3.11 1.72 18.30
C GLN A 261 -1.76 2.24 17.82
N GLN A 262 -0.64 1.59 18.18
CA GLN A 262 0.72 1.99 17.84
C GLN A 262 1.56 0.84 17.24
N PRO A 263 1.18 0.31 16.06
CA PRO A 263 1.88 -0.80 15.39
C PRO A 263 3.36 -0.54 15.10
N GLU A 264 3.77 0.72 14.96
CA GLU A 264 5.15 1.16 14.74
C GLU A 264 6.10 0.80 15.87
N THR A 265 5.58 0.68 17.09
CA THR A 265 6.38 0.37 18.28
C THR A 265 6.56 -1.12 18.50
N TRP A 266 5.84 -1.97 17.74
CA TRP A 266 5.77 -3.40 18.04
C TRP A 266 7.15 -4.05 18.00
N LEU A 267 7.96 -3.80 16.97
CA LEU A 267 9.29 -4.43 16.85
C LEU A 267 10.32 -3.91 17.88
N SER A 268 10.15 -2.68 18.37
CA SER A 268 11.04 -2.06 19.36
C SER A 268 10.55 -2.24 20.81
N SER A 269 9.36 -2.81 20.99
CA SER A 269 8.75 -3.07 22.29
C SER A 269 9.44 -4.20 23.07
N ARG A 270 9.07 -4.31 24.34
CA ARG A 270 9.51 -5.38 25.25
C ARG A 270 8.27 -6.03 25.86
N VAL A 271 8.25 -7.36 25.88
CA VAL A 271 7.12 -8.12 26.42
C VAL A 271 7.59 -9.10 27.50
N PRO A 272 6.74 -9.46 28.47
CA PRO A 272 7.09 -10.47 29.46
C PRO A 272 7.06 -11.88 28.85
N CYS A 273 8.01 -12.72 29.25
CA CYS A 273 7.99 -14.16 28.98
C CYS A 273 6.64 -14.75 29.46
N PRO A 274 5.94 -15.55 28.64
CA PRO A 274 4.64 -16.12 29.01
C PRO A 274 4.72 -17.04 30.24
N THR A 275 5.91 -17.56 30.56
CA THR A 275 6.11 -18.49 31.68
C THR A 275 6.68 -17.81 32.93
N CYS A 276 7.87 -17.18 32.85
CA CYS A 276 8.52 -16.57 34.02
C CYS A 276 8.36 -15.05 34.11
N ARG A 277 7.70 -14.40 33.15
CA ARG A 277 7.50 -12.95 33.06
C ARG A 277 8.76 -12.10 32.92
N ALA A 278 9.95 -12.70 32.82
CA ALA A 278 11.17 -11.99 32.45
C ALA A 278 10.96 -11.21 31.15
N LYS A 279 11.21 -9.89 31.18
CA LYS A 279 11.02 -9.05 30.00
C LYS A 279 12.06 -9.38 28.93
N PHE A 280 11.64 -9.41 27.67
CA PHE A 280 12.53 -9.67 26.54
C PHE A 280 12.09 -8.82 25.33
N CYS A 281 13.02 -8.57 24.41
CA CYS A 281 12.76 -7.95 23.11
C CYS A 281 12.96 -8.95 21.97
N ILE A 282 12.66 -8.54 20.74
CA ILE A 282 12.80 -9.42 19.57
C ILE A 282 14.21 -9.98 19.37
N LEU A 283 15.24 -9.24 19.77
CA LEU A 283 16.65 -9.65 19.66
C LEU A 283 17.03 -10.78 20.63
N ASP A 284 16.27 -10.93 21.73
CA ASP A 284 16.52 -11.94 22.75
C ASP A 284 15.93 -13.31 22.37
N VAL A 285 15.21 -13.39 21.25
CA VAL A 285 14.54 -14.60 20.79
C VAL A 285 15.48 -15.38 19.89
N CYS A 286 15.87 -16.57 20.31
CA CYS A 286 16.76 -17.47 19.58
C CYS A 286 15.99 -18.67 19.04
N SER A 287 16.27 -19.07 17.80
CA SER A 287 15.80 -20.36 17.28
C SER A 287 16.59 -21.49 17.93
N VAL A 288 15.95 -22.62 18.19
CA VAL A 288 16.61 -23.82 18.73
C VAL A 288 16.91 -24.77 17.60
N GLU A 289 18.17 -25.21 17.52
CA GLU A 289 18.66 -26.27 16.63
C GLU A 289 19.30 -27.41 17.44
#